data_AF-A0ABD5U2E9-F1
#
_entry.id   AF-A0ABD5U2E9-F1
#
_cell.length_a   1.000
_cell.length_b   1.000
_cell.length_c   1.000
_cell.angle_alpha   90.00
_cell.angle_beta   90.00
_cell.angle_gamma   90.00
#
_symmetry.space_group_name_H-M   'P 1'
#
loop_
_entity.id
_entity.type
_entity.pdbx_description
1 polymer ?
#
loop_
_entity_poly.entity_id
_entity_poly.type
_entity_poly.pdbx_seq_one_letter_code
_entity_poly.pdbx_strand_id
1 'polypeptide(L)' 'MYRCACRDCTEEVIFEDYDDAQAFFTRHASRSHEVELLNLSARTGEPPLGSVDEV' A
#
# COMPACT_ATOMS: atom_id res chain seq x y z
N MET A 1 0.54 -10.04 1.61
CA MET A 1 -0.22 -9.24 2.61
C MET A 1 -0.02 -7.76 2.33
N TYR A 2 -1.13 -7.03 2.33
CA TYR A 2 -1.21 -5.61 2.04
C TYR A 2 -1.98 -4.91 3.16
N ARG A 3 -1.45 -3.79 3.66
CA ARG A 3 -2.13 -2.94 4.63
C ARG A 3 -2.79 -1.78 3.89
N CYS A 4 -4.09 -1.62 4.10
CA CYS A 4 -4.84 -0.44 3.68
C CYS A 4 -5.22 0.39 4.92
N ALA A 5 -4.98 1.69 4.88
CA ALA A 5 -5.40 2.61 5.93
C ALA A 5 -6.06 3.84 5.34
N CYS A 6 -7.30 4.12 5.72
CA CYS A 6 -8.03 5.31 5.31
C CYS A 6 -8.13 6.29 6.49
N ARG A 7 -7.56 7.49 6.33
CA ARG A 7 -7.51 8.49 7.41
C ARG A 7 -8.88 9.12 7.66
N ASP A 8 -9.63 9.44 6.62
CA ASP A 8 -10.98 10.01 6.76
C ASP A 8 -11.96 9.06 7.45
N CYS A 9 -11.81 7.75 7.21
CA CYS A 9 -12.63 6.72 7.86
C CYS A 9 -12.10 6.30 9.24
N THR A 10 -10.84 6.64 9.57
CA THR A 10 -10.13 6.07 10.72
C THR A 10 -10.18 4.53 10.69
N GLU A 11 -10.04 3.95 9.49
CA GLU A 11 -10.17 2.51 9.24
C GLU A 11 -8.83 1.94 8.76
N GLU A 12 -8.46 0.78 9.29
CA GLU A 12 -7.26 0.05 8.89
C GLU A 12 -7.58 -1.43 8.74
N VAL A 13 -7.22 -2.01 7.58
CA VAL A 13 -7.50 -3.40 7.23
C VAL A 13 -6.28 -4.02 6.57
N ILE A 14 -6.01 -5.30 6.88
CA ILE A 14 -4.96 -6.09 6.23
C ILE A 14 -5.64 -7.10 5.31
N PHE A 15 -5.22 -7.13 4.05
CA PHE A 15 -5.64 -8.08 3.04
C PHE A 15 -4.51 -9.06 2.72
N GLU A 16 -4.85 -10.31 2.44
CA GLU A 16 -3.85 -11.31 2.03
C GLU A 16 -3.39 -11.03 0.59
N ASP A 17 -4.35 -10.74 -0.28
CA ASP A 17 -4.20 -10.53 -1.72
C ASP A 17 -4.18 -9.06 -2.14
N TYR A 18 -3.56 -8.78 -3.28
CA TYR A 18 -3.46 -7.42 -3.83
C TYR A 18 -4.81 -6.91 -4.35
N ASP A 19 -5.59 -7.77 -5.02
CA ASP A 19 -6.82 -7.37 -5.70
C ASP A 19 -7.87 -6.83 -4.71
N ASP A 20 -8.01 -7.47 -3.54
CA ASP A 20 -8.89 -7.00 -2.46
C ASP A 20 -8.41 -5.67 -1.88
N ALA A 21 -7.10 -5.54 -1.67
CA ALA A 21 -6.48 -4.31 -1.18
C ALA A 21 -6.67 -3.15 -2.17
N GLN A 22 -6.53 -3.44 -3.47
CA GLN A 22 -6.75 -2.48 -4.55
C GLN A 22 -8.22 -2.08 -4.64
N ALA A 23 -9.16 -3.01 -4.49
CA ALA A 23 -10.60 -2.71 -4.46
C ALA A 23 -10.96 -1.78 -3.29
N PHE A 24 -10.42 -2.02 -2.10
CA PHE A 24 -10.55 -1.12 -0.95
C PHE A 24 -10.00 0.27 -1.28
N PHE A 25 -8.76 0.34 -1.77
CA PHE A 25 -8.12 1.60 -2.14
C PHE A 25 -8.96 2.39 -3.15
N THR A 26 -9.37 1.76 -4.26
CA THR A 26 -10.14 2.42 -5.33
C THR A 26 -11.47 2.95 -4.81
N ARG A 27 -12.17 2.20 -3.96
CA ARG A 27 -13.45 2.65 -3.36
C ARG A 27 -13.28 3.88 -2.47
N HIS A 28 -12.19 3.97 -1.71
CA HIS A 28 -11.93 5.12 -0.83
C HIS A 28 -11.40 6.32 -1.65
N ALA A 29 -10.50 6.06 -2.60
CA ALA A 29 -9.98 7.07 -3.52
C ALA A 29 -11.08 7.69 -4.38
N SER A 30 -12.10 6.93 -4.82
CA SER A 30 -13.23 7.46 -5.58
C SER A 30 -14.11 8.42 -4.78
N ARG A 31 -13.96 8.43 -3.45
CA ARG A 31 -14.63 9.36 -2.53
C ARG A 31 -13.72 10.52 -2.11
N SER A 32 -12.55 10.64 -2.74
CA SER A 32 -11.50 11.59 -2.38
C SER A 32 -10.99 11.43 -0.94
N HIS A 33 -11.07 10.23 -0.37
CA HIS A 33 -10.47 9.96 0.93
C HIS A 33 -8.95 9.81 0.80
N GLU A 34 -8.23 10.26 1.81
CA GLU A 34 -6.82 9.98 2.02
C GLU A 34 -6.67 8.51 2.46
N VAL A 35 -6.14 7.69 1.55
CA VAL A 35 -5.94 6.26 1.76
C VAL A 35 -4.52 5.85 1.38
N GLU A 36 -3.91 5.03 2.21
CA GLU A 36 -2.58 4.44 2.03
C GLU A 36 -2.72 2.94 1.74
N LEU A 37 -2.00 2.44 0.74
CA LEU A 37 -1.89 1.01 0.40
C LEU A 37 -0.41 0.61 0.46
N LEU A 38 -0.07 -0.31 1.36
CA LEU A 38 1.30 -0.73 1.64
C LEU A 38 1.47 -2.24 1.42
N ASN A 39 2.41 -2.63 0.56
CA ASN A 39 2.82 -4.03 0.45
C ASN A 39 3.74 -4.40 1.63
N LEU A 40 3.25 -5.27 2.53
CA LEU A 40 4.01 -5.66 3.72
C LEU A 40 5.14 -6.65 3.38
N SER A 41 5.00 -7.43 2.30
CA SER A 41 6.03 -8.37 1.85
C SER A 41 7.27 -7.64 1.30
N ALA A 42 7.09 -6.45 0.73
CA ALA A 42 8.18 -5.61 0.22
C ALA A 42 9.02 -4.95 1.35
N ARG A 43 8.49 -4.91 2.59
CA ARG A 43 9.22 -4.31 3.74
C ARG A 43 10.15 -5.29 4.46
N THR A 44 10.06 -6.58 4.13
CA THR A 44 10.85 -7.65 4.78
C THR A 44 12.19 -7.96 4.13
N GLY A 45 12.61 -7.26 3.06
CA GLY A 45 13.87 -7.55 2.38
C GLY A 45 14.49 -6.37 1.63
N GLU A 46 15.58 -5.84 2.20
CA GLU A 46 16.75 -5.25 1.54
C GLU A 46 16.63 -3.90 0.81
N PRO A 47 17.68 -3.04 0.86
CA PRO A 47 17.72 -1.77 0.15
C PRO A 47 17.60 -1.98 -1.36
N PRO A 48 17.09 -0.99 -2.12
CA PRO A 48 16.99 -1.11 -3.57
C PRO A 48 18.39 -1.33 -4.16
N LEU A 49 18.63 -2.49 -4.75
CA LEU A 49 19.77 -2.70 -5.66
C LEU A 49 19.58 -1.78 -6.86
N GLY A 50 20.20 -0.61 -6.80
CA GLY A 50 20.08 0.40 -7.84
C GLY A 50 20.59 1.78 -7.44
N SER A 51 21.57 1.88 -6.55
CA SER A 51 22.46 3.04 -6.58
C SER A 51 23.30 2.91 -7.84
N VAL A 52 22.94 3.69 -8.86
CA VAL A 52 23.74 3.89 -10.05
C VAL A 52 25.10 4.44 -9.64
N ASP A 53 26.16 3.68 -9.86
CA ASP A 53 27.52 4.22 -9.93
C ASP A 53 27.72 4.62 -11.40
N GLU A 54 27.55 5.91 -11.68
CA GLU A 54 27.98 6.55 -12.92
C GLU A 54 29.51 6.61 -12.90
N VAL A 55 30.18 5.92 -13.85
CA VAL A 55 31.61 6.05 -14.15
C VAL A 55 31.78 6.66 -15.53
#